data_AF-A0AAV4V023-F1
#
_entry.id   AF-A0AAV4V023-F1
#
_cell.length_a   1.000
_cell.length_b   1.000
_cell.length_c   1.000
_cell.angle_alpha   90.00
_cell.angle_beta   90.00
_cell.angle_gamma   90.00
#
_symmetry.space_group_name_H-M   'P 1'
#
loop_
_entity.id
_entity.type
_entity.pdbx_description
1 polymer ?
#
loop_
_entity_poly.entity_id
_entity_poly.type
_entity_poly.pdbx_seq_one_letter_code
_entity_poly.pdbx_strand_id
1 'polypeptide(L)'
;MIKSNLGLISNDIKSRIDIDSNDRIKSNVDINSKDESNNQIKFRIGIDSNDHIKSNIDINSKDESNNQIKFRIDIDSNDRIKSNININSKDESNNQIKFRIDIDSNDHIKSNIDINTKDESNDQIKFRIDNDSNDRIKSNIDINSKDESNNQIKFRIDIDSNDRIKSNIDINSKDESNNQIKLRIDIDSNDRIKSNIDINSKDESNNQIKFRIDNDSNDRIKSNIDINSKD
;
A
#
# COMPACT_ATOMS: atom_id res chain seq x y z
N MET A 1 -20.83 2.44 -18.53
CA MET A 1 -19.34 2.51 -18.45
C MET A 1 -18.89 3.94 -18.14
N ILE A 2 -18.35 4.19 -16.96
CA ILE A 2 -17.75 5.48 -16.58
C ILE A 2 -16.28 5.49 -16.99
N LYS A 3 -15.83 6.59 -17.61
CA LYS A 3 -14.41 6.91 -17.81
C LYS A 3 -14.09 8.20 -17.09
N SER A 4 -13.16 8.17 -16.14
CA SER A 4 -12.69 9.37 -15.43
C SER A 4 -11.18 9.44 -15.48
N ASN A 5 -10.66 10.64 -15.76
CA ASN A 5 -9.26 11.01 -15.55
C ASN A 5 -9.29 12.23 -14.62
N LEU A 6 -8.73 12.09 -13.43
CA LEU A 6 -8.72 13.15 -12.43
C LEU A 6 -7.27 13.46 -12.07
N GLY A 7 -6.85 14.69 -12.33
CA GLY A 7 -5.55 15.21 -11.89
C GLY A 7 -5.76 16.24 -10.78
N LEU A 8 -5.15 16.04 -9.62
CA LEU A 8 -5.12 17.02 -8.54
C LEU A 8 -3.69 17.50 -8.31
N ILE A 9 -3.47 18.80 -8.49
CA ILE A 9 -2.28 19.50 -8.03
C ILE A 9 -2.76 20.43 -6.92
N SER A 10 -2.34 20.18 -5.69
CA SER A 10 -2.86 20.92 -4.55
C SER A 10 -1.77 21.22 -3.52
N ASN A 11 -1.73 22.48 -3.09
CA ASN A 11 -1.08 22.89 -1.85
C ASN A 11 -2.08 22.81 -0.67
N ASP A 12 -3.34 22.41 -0.93
CA ASP A 12 -4.36 22.30 0.08
C ASP A 12 -4.30 20.95 0.80
N ILE A 13 -4.45 21.09 2.10
CA ILE A 13 -4.28 20.13 3.18
C ILE A 13 -5.27 18.94 3.09
N LYS A 14 -6.32 19.01 2.26
CA LYS A 14 -7.37 17.97 2.16
C LYS A 14 -8.05 17.90 0.78
N SER A 15 -7.99 16.76 0.10
CA SER A 15 -8.76 16.48 -1.11
C SER A 15 -9.48 15.13 -1.04
N ARG A 16 -10.63 15.03 -1.72
CA ARG A 16 -11.43 13.80 -1.82
C ARG A 16 -11.95 13.61 -3.23
N ILE A 17 -11.84 12.38 -3.74
CA ILE A 17 -12.40 11.91 -5.00
C ILE A 17 -13.31 10.72 -4.67
N ASP A 18 -14.57 10.77 -5.08
CA ASP A 18 -15.49 9.63 -5.01
C ASP A 18 -16.06 9.37 -6.41
N ILE A 19 -16.02 8.11 -6.88
CA ILE A 19 -16.59 7.66 -8.15
C ILE A 19 -17.51 6.47 -7.84
N ASP A 20 -18.79 6.60 -8.16
CA ASP A 20 -19.80 5.57 -7.89
C ASP A 20 -20.57 5.25 -9.19
N SER A 21 -20.78 3.97 -9.48
CA SER A 21 -21.56 3.53 -10.63
C SER A 21 -22.13 2.11 -10.50
N ASN A 22 -23.39 1.95 -10.90
CA ASN A 22 -23.94 0.60 -11.12
C ASN A 22 -23.32 -0.16 -12.30
N ASP A 23 -22.56 0.54 -13.15
CA ASP A 23 -21.93 0.01 -14.36
C ASP A 23 -20.41 -0.07 -14.19
N ARG A 24 -19.74 -0.75 -15.14
CA ARG A 24 -18.28 -0.76 -15.24
C ARG A 24 -17.62 0.61 -15.09
N ILE A 25 -16.63 0.69 -14.22
CA ILE A 25 -15.77 1.87 -14.05
C ILE A 25 -14.41 1.64 -14.69
N LYS A 26 -13.93 2.64 -15.44
CA LYS A 26 -12.53 2.77 -15.83
C LYS A 26 -12.02 4.14 -15.37
N SER A 27 -11.21 4.18 -14.33
CA SER A 27 -10.69 5.42 -13.76
C SER A 27 -9.17 5.50 -13.83
N ASN A 28 -8.65 6.69 -14.04
CA ASN A 28 -7.27 7.05 -13.74
C ASN A 28 -7.30 8.26 -12.79
N VAL A 29 -6.57 8.18 -11.69
CA VAL A 29 -6.49 9.25 -10.69
C VAL A 29 -5.02 9.56 -10.44
N ASP A 30 -4.63 10.79 -10.72
CA ASP A 30 -3.27 11.28 -10.54
C ASP A 30 -3.30 12.41 -9.48
N ILE A 31 -2.56 12.24 -8.40
CA ILE A 31 -2.47 13.21 -7.31
C ILE A 31 -1.02 13.61 -7.13
N ASN A 32 -0.74 14.90 -7.22
CA ASN A 32 0.57 15.47 -6.95
C ASN A 32 0.44 16.58 -5.90
N SER A 33 1.14 16.42 -4.78
CA SER A 33 1.29 17.45 -3.76
C SER A 33 2.75 17.86 -3.60
N LYS A 34 2.98 19.17 -3.49
CA LYS A 34 4.24 19.74 -3.02
C LYS A 34 3.91 20.71 -1.88
N ASP A 35 4.49 20.49 -0.72
CA ASP A 35 4.36 21.42 0.41
C ASP A 35 5.73 21.81 0.95
N GLU A 36 5.85 23.07 1.32
CA GLU A 36 7.05 23.69 1.89
C GLU A 36 6.73 24.28 3.28
N SER A 37 5.53 24.01 3.81
CA SER A 37 5.01 24.57 5.06
C SER A 37 4.40 23.52 5.99
N ASN A 38 4.53 23.75 7.30
CA ASN A 38 4.08 22.83 8.36
C ASN A 38 2.55 22.60 8.36
N ASN A 39 2.08 21.59 7.64
CA ASN A 39 0.70 21.31 7.28
C ASN A 39 0.33 19.82 7.43
N GLN A 40 -0.96 19.53 7.22
CA GLN A 40 -1.43 18.14 7.11
C GLN A 40 -1.85 17.90 5.67
N ILE A 41 -1.30 16.91 4.99
CA ILE A 41 -1.75 16.56 3.63
C ILE A 41 -2.67 15.36 3.75
N LYS A 42 -3.92 15.46 3.27
CA LYS A 42 -4.89 14.35 3.31
C LYS A 42 -5.56 14.14 1.97
N PHE A 43 -5.45 12.94 1.45
CA PHE A 43 -6.15 12.54 0.23
C PHE A 43 -6.99 11.30 0.49
N ARG A 44 -8.22 11.33 -0.03
CA ARG A 44 -9.11 10.18 -0.04
C ARG A 44 -9.63 9.90 -1.44
N ILE A 45 -9.52 8.66 -1.89
CA ILE A 45 -10.10 8.18 -3.15
C ILE A 45 -11.05 7.05 -2.80
N GLY A 46 -12.32 7.16 -3.21
CA GLY A 46 -13.33 6.12 -3.15
C GLY A 46 -13.78 5.75 -4.56
N ILE A 47 -13.76 4.47 -4.91
CA ILE A 47 -14.30 3.97 -6.18
C ILE A 47 -15.21 2.78 -5.89
N ASP A 48 -16.49 2.90 -6.21
CA ASP A 48 -17.52 1.89 -5.93
C ASP A 48 -18.25 1.50 -7.21
N SER A 49 -18.44 0.20 -7.45
CA SER A 49 -19.24 -0.29 -8.56
C SER A 49 -19.98 -1.60 -8.33
N ASN A 50 -21.22 -1.69 -8.82
CA ASN A 50 -21.92 -2.98 -8.89
C ASN A 50 -21.40 -3.93 -9.99
N ASP A 51 -20.48 -3.48 -10.84
CA ASP A 51 -19.89 -4.24 -11.96
C ASP A 51 -18.35 -4.05 -11.91
N HIS A 52 -17.64 -4.35 -13.00
CA HIS A 52 -16.19 -4.37 -13.06
C HIS A 52 -15.55 -2.99 -12.85
N ILE A 53 -14.54 -2.92 -11.97
CA ILE A 53 -13.64 -1.77 -11.83
C ILE A 53 -12.30 -2.04 -12.51
N LYS A 54 -11.85 -1.06 -13.29
CA LYS A 54 -10.46 -0.94 -13.72
C LYS A 54 -9.92 0.43 -13.32
N SER A 55 -9.08 0.49 -12.30
CA SER A 55 -8.51 1.74 -11.79
C SER A 55 -6.98 1.77 -11.92
N ASN A 56 -6.46 2.93 -12.24
CA ASN A 56 -5.06 3.27 -12.01
C ASN A 56 -5.02 4.49 -11.09
N ILE A 57 -4.22 4.44 -10.03
CA ILE A 57 -4.10 5.53 -9.07
C ILE A 57 -2.61 5.82 -8.87
N ASP A 58 -2.18 7.01 -9.25
CA ASP A 58 -0.81 7.48 -9.07
C ASP A 58 -0.80 8.64 -8.08
N ILE A 59 -0.03 8.51 -7.01
CA ILE A 59 0.06 9.49 -5.93
C ILE A 59 1.53 9.85 -5.72
N ASN A 60 1.86 11.12 -5.86
CA ASN A 60 3.17 11.65 -5.51
C ASN A 60 3.05 12.78 -4.49
N SER A 61 3.77 12.66 -3.39
CA SER A 61 3.94 13.73 -2.42
C SER A 61 5.42 14.11 -2.31
N LYS A 62 5.68 15.41 -2.19
CA LYS A 62 6.97 15.94 -1.80
C LYS A 62 6.79 16.96 -0.69
N ASP A 63 7.59 16.82 0.36
CA ASP A 63 7.47 17.66 1.54
C ASP A 63 8.83 18.09 2.07
N GLU A 64 9.00 19.40 2.25
CA GLU A 64 10.23 20.00 2.78
C GLU A 64 10.05 20.43 4.26
N SER A 65 8.91 20.12 4.88
CA SER A 65 8.49 20.64 6.20
C SER A 65 7.77 19.60 7.09
N ASN A 66 7.69 19.86 8.40
CA ASN A 66 7.23 18.89 9.41
C ASN A 66 5.72 18.65 9.30
N ASN A 67 5.32 17.61 8.57
CA ASN A 67 3.98 17.39 8.07
C ASN A 67 3.37 16.04 8.46
N GLN A 68 2.04 16.01 8.44
CA GLN A 68 1.28 14.76 8.54
C GLN A 68 0.66 14.43 7.20
N ILE A 69 1.19 13.43 6.52
CA ILE A 69 0.73 12.99 5.23
C ILE A 69 -0.17 11.76 5.40
N LYS A 70 -1.40 11.81 4.89
CA LYS A 70 -2.37 10.71 4.97
C LYS A 70 -3.04 10.47 3.64
N PHE A 71 -2.91 9.26 3.14
CA PHE A 71 -3.59 8.81 1.94
C PHE A 71 -4.47 7.63 2.27
N ARG A 72 -5.71 7.67 1.75
CA ARG A 72 -6.67 6.59 1.86
C ARG A 72 -7.27 6.28 0.50
N ILE A 73 -7.18 5.03 0.08
CA ILE A 73 -7.80 4.52 -1.14
C ILE A 73 -8.75 3.41 -0.71
N ASP A 74 -10.03 3.56 -1.05
CA ASP A 74 -11.07 2.55 -0.86
C ASP A 74 -11.61 2.17 -2.26
N ILE A 75 -11.53 0.90 -2.67
CA ILE A 75 -12.07 0.39 -3.95
C ILE A 75 -12.98 -0.81 -3.66
N ASP A 76 -14.24 -0.73 -4.06
CA ASP A 76 -15.26 -1.75 -3.79
C ASP A 76 -15.99 -2.16 -5.08
N SER A 77 -16.19 -3.46 -5.28
CA SER A 77 -16.94 -3.99 -6.42
C SER A 77 -17.74 -5.24 -6.09
N ASN A 78 -18.99 -5.30 -6.56
CA ASN A 78 -19.76 -6.56 -6.54
C ASN A 78 -19.31 -7.60 -7.59
N ASP A 79 -18.41 -7.22 -8.51
CA ASP A 79 -17.87 -8.10 -9.55
C ASP A 79 -16.34 -8.03 -9.47
N ARG A 80 -15.62 -7.80 -10.58
CA ARG A 80 -14.14 -7.83 -10.60
C ARG A 80 -13.48 -6.49 -10.40
N ILE A 81 -12.38 -6.49 -9.64
CA ILE A 81 -11.44 -5.37 -9.54
C ILE A 81 -10.14 -5.68 -10.28
N LYS A 82 -9.70 -4.73 -11.10
CA LYS A 82 -8.32 -4.63 -11.57
C LYS A 82 -7.76 -3.25 -11.23
N SER A 83 -6.91 -3.19 -10.21
CA SER A 83 -6.30 -1.94 -9.75
C SER A 83 -4.78 -1.96 -9.92
N ASN A 84 -4.23 -0.82 -10.30
CA ASN A 84 -2.82 -0.50 -10.12
C ASN A 84 -2.73 0.75 -9.24
N ILE A 85 -1.95 0.70 -8.17
CA ILE A 85 -1.80 1.82 -7.24
C ILE A 85 -0.30 2.08 -7.08
N ASN A 86 0.15 3.26 -7.46
CA ASN A 86 1.53 3.70 -7.28
C ASN A 86 1.57 4.88 -6.32
N ILE A 87 2.42 4.79 -5.31
CA ILE A 87 2.53 5.79 -4.26
C ILE A 87 4.01 6.12 -4.07
N ASN A 88 4.35 7.39 -4.23
CA ASN A 88 5.68 7.91 -3.92
C ASN A 88 5.57 9.06 -2.91
N SER A 89 6.29 8.95 -1.80
CA SER A 89 6.53 10.07 -0.88
C SER A 89 8.02 10.39 -0.83
N LYS A 90 8.34 11.69 -0.73
CA LYS A 90 9.69 12.17 -0.46
C LYS A 90 9.63 13.29 0.56
N ASP A 91 10.24 13.06 1.69
CA ASP A 91 10.13 13.94 2.84
C ASP A 91 11.54 14.28 3.35
N GLU A 92 11.83 15.57 3.51
CA GLU A 92 13.14 16.08 3.96
C GLU A 92 13.15 16.47 5.45
N SER A 93 12.03 16.34 6.17
CA SER A 93 11.89 16.74 7.58
C SER A 93 10.87 15.88 8.35
N ASN A 94 10.74 16.08 9.67
CA ASN A 94 10.19 15.09 10.60
C ASN A 94 8.68 14.89 10.40
N ASN A 95 8.31 13.83 9.70
CA ASN A 95 6.99 13.60 9.15
C ASN A 95 6.32 12.34 9.69
N GLN A 96 4.98 12.39 9.68
CA GLN A 96 4.15 11.22 9.90
C GLN A 96 3.41 10.87 8.63
N ILE A 97 3.87 9.82 7.98
CA ILE A 97 3.33 9.35 6.72
C ILE A 97 2.44 8.14 6.96
N LYS A 98 1.19 8.20 6.51
CA LYS A 98 0.23 7.09 6.64
C LYS A 98 -0.47 6.81 5.33
N PHE A 99 -0.38 5.57 4.88
CA PHE A 99 -1.09 5.09 3.72
C PHE A 99 -2.00 3.95 4.11
N ARG A 100 -3.23 4.00 3.62
CA ARG A 100 -4.21 2.93 3.75
C ARG A 100 -4.84 2.63 2.40
N ILE A 101 -4.80 1.37 2.01
CA ILE A 101 -5.41 0.86 0.79
C ILE A 101 -6.33 -0.28 1.20
N ASP A 102 -7.62 -0.13 0.93
CA ASP A 102 -8.64 -1.15 1.15
C ASP A 102 -9.25 -1.50 -0.21
N ILE A 103 -9.18 -2.78 -0.62
CA ILE A 103 -9.77 -3.29 -1.87
C ILE A 103 -10.67 -4.48 -1.55
N ASP A 104 -11.96 -4.37 -1.88
CA ASP A 104 -12.98 -5.38 -1.59
C ASP A 104 -13.71 -5.79 -2.87
N SER A 105 -13.93 -7.09 -3.06
CA SER A 105 -14.64 -7.62 -4.21
C SER A 105 -15.36 -8.93 -3.95
N ASN A 106 -16.63 -9.00 -4.35
CA ASN A 106 -17.41 -10.23 -4.29
C ASN A 106 -16.98 -11.31 -5.31
N ASP A 107 -16.16 -10.99 -6.32
CA ASP A 107 -15.67 -11.95 -7.32
C ASP A 107 -14.14 -12.02 -7.32
N HIS A 108 -13.46 -11.31 -8.22
CA HIS A 108 -12.01 -11.42 -8.40
C HIS A 108 -11.30 -10.09 -8.18
N ILE A 109 -10.26 -10.09 -7.34
CA ILE A 109 -9.27 -9.02 -7.23
C ILE A 109 -8.02 -9.36 -8.03
N LYS A 110 -7.59 -8.40 -8.85
CA LYS A 110 -6.23 -8.30 -9.36
C LYS A 110 -5.64 -6.94 -9.03
N SER A 111 -4.79 -6.88 -8.01
CA SER A 111 -4.14 -5.66 -7.54
C SER A 111 -2.63 -5.70 -7.76
N ASN A 112 -2.08 -4.58 -8.20
CA ASN A 112 -0.65 -4.28 -8.11
C ASN A 112 -0.51 -3.00 -7.28
N ILE A 113 0.30 -3.04 -6.22
CA ILE A 113 0.50 -1.92 -5.32
C ILE A 113 1.99 -1.68 -5.18
N ASP A 114 2.46 -0.53 -5.66
CA ASP A 114 3.86 -0.12 -5.60
C ASP A 114 3.98 1.10 -4.70
N ILE A 115 4.82 1.01 -3.67
CA ILE A 115 4.97 2.03 -2.65
C ILE A 115 6.45 2.34 -2.48
N ASN A 116 6.81 3.61 -2.65
CA ASN A 116 8.16 4.08 -2.39
C ASN A 116 8.16 5.29 -1.45
N THR A 117 8.94 5.20 -0.38
CA THR A 117 9.23 6.31 0.53
C THR A 117 10.71 6.62 0.53
N LYS A 118 11.04 7.91 0.53
CA LYS A 118 12.41 8.38 0.78
C LYS A 118 12.35 9.50 1.81
N ASP A 119 12.97 9.24 2.95
CA ASP A 119 12.89 10.09 4.13
C ASP A 119 14.31 10.41 4.63
N GLU A 120 14.65 11.70 4.71
CA GLU A 120 15.99 12.16 5.14
C GLU A 120 16.05 12.51 6.64
N SER A 121 14.93 12.40 7.36
CA SER A 121 14.82 12.82 8.77
C SER A 121 14.00 11.83 9.63
N ASN A 122 13.69 12.16 10.90
CA ASN A 122 13.15 11.19 11.87
C ASN A 122 11.64 11.00 11.69
N ASP A 123 11.27 9.98 10.93
CA ASP A 123 9.92 9.81 10.40
C ASP A 123 9.20 8.58 10.97
N GLN A 124 7.87 8.70 11.02
CA GLN A 124 6.99 7.57 11.33
C GLN A 124 6.17 7.22 10.11
N ILE A 125 6.56 6.14 9.47
CA ILE A 125 5.92 5.66 8.26
C ILE A 125 5.03 4.46 8.59
N LYS A 126 3.76 4.54 8.20
CA LYS A 126 2.79 3.45 8.39
C LYS A 126 2.03 3.13 7.13
N PHE A 127 2.05 1.86 6.77
CA PHE A 127 1.35 1.31 5.64
C PHE A 127 0.39 0.22 6.09
N ARG A 128 -0.82 0.29 5.55
CA ARG A 128 -1.83 -0.75 5.69
C ARG A 128 -2.44 -1.06 4.33
N ILE A 129 -2.39 -2.32 3.93
CA ILE A 129 -3.00 -2.83 2.71
C ILE A 129 -3.91 -3.98 3.12
N ASP A 130 -5.20 -3.84 2.82
CA ASP A 130 -6.22 -4.85 3.07
C ASP A 130 -6.85 -5.22 1.72
N ASN A 131 -6.75 -6.48 1.31
CA ASN A 131 -7.47 -7.01 0.14
C ASN A 131 -8.39 -8.15 0.59
N ASP A 132 -9.69 -8.04 0.30
CA ASP A 132 -10.70 -9.05 0.67
C ASP A 132 -11.49 -9.49 -0.56
N SER A 133 -11.72 -10.80 -0.71
CA SER A 133 -12.53 -11.30 -1.82
C SER A 133 -13.21 -12.64 -1.58
N ASN A 134 -14.47 -12.73 -2.00
CA ASN A 134 -15.24 -13.96 -1.92
C ASN A 134 -14.85 -15.07 -2.92
N ASP A 135 -14.08 -14.79 -3.98
CA ASP A 135 -13.56 -15.84 -4.88
C ASP A 135 -12.03 -15.80 -4.95
N ARG A 136 -11.42 -14.91 -5.74
CA ARG A 136 -9.97 -14.97 -5.94
C ARG A 136 -9.25 -13.66 -5.79
N ILE A 137 -8.09 -13.74 -5.14
CA ILE A 137 -7.11 -12.66 -5.08
C ILE A 137 -5.85 -13.03 -5.85
N LYS A 138 -5.45 -12.14 -6.76
CA LYS A 138 -4.08 -12.06 -7.26
C LYS A 138 -3.49 -10.71 -6.92
N SER A 139 -2.57 -10.67 -5.96
CA SER A 139 -1.93 -9.44 -5.51
C SER A 139 -0.43 -9.48 -5.74
N ASN A 140 0.12 -8.35 -6.20
CA ASN A 140 1.56 -8.06 -6.14
C ASN A 140 1.72 -6.78 -5.32
N ILE A 141 2.55 -6.81 -4.29
CA ILE A 141 2.78 -5.69 -3.39
C ILE A 141 4.28 -5.47 -3.30
N ASP A 142 4.75 -4.35 -3.83
CA ASP A 142 6.16 -3.95 -3.80
C ASP A 142 6.30 -2.69 -2.94
N ILE A 143 7.15 -2.78 -1.92
CA ILE A 143 7.32 -1.75 -0.93
C ILE A 143 8.80 -1.45 -0.77
N ASN A 144 9.20 -0.21 -1.00
CA ASN A 144 10.57 0.24 -0.79
C ASN A 144 10.60 1.46 0.14
N SER A 145 11.36 1.36 1.24
CA SER A 145 11.72 2.52 2.07
C SER A 145 13.22 2.78 1.98
N LYS A 146 13.59 4.05 2.03
CA LYS A 146 14.97 4.51 2.12
C LYS A 146 15.05 5.65 3.11
N ASP A 147 15.75 5.42 4.19
CA ASP A 147 15.68 6.26 5.37
C ASP A 147 17.12 6.60 5.83
N GLU A 148 17.47 7.88 5.85
CA GLU A 148 18.84 8.33 6.20
C GLU A 148 18.98 8.60 7.73
N SER A 149 17.88 8.63 8.49
CA SER A 149 17.86 8.98 9.93
C SER A 149 16.94 8.06 10.76
N ASN A 150 16.75 8.31 12.09
CA ASN A 150 16.10 7.34 13.01
C ASN A 150 14.58 7.23 12.81
N ASN A 151 14.15 6.19 12.12
CA ASN A 151 12.78 6.03 11.65
C ASN A 151 12.07 4.83 12.25
N GLN A 152 10.74 4.96 12.36
CA GLN A 152 9.86 3.84 12.70
C GLN A 152 8.97 3.51 11.52
N ILE A 153 9.28 2.41 10.86
CA ILE A 153 8.52 1.95 9.71
C ILE A 153 7.64 0.77 10.14
N LYS A 154 6.34 0.84 9.82
CA LYS A 154 5.38 -0.23 10.08
C LYS A 154 4.59 -0.58 8.83
N PHE A 155 4.69 -1.82 8.41
CA PHE A 155 3.88 -2.37 7.33
C PHE A 155 2.93 -3.43 7.87
N ARG A 156 1.67 -3.34 7.47
CA ARG A 156 0.66 -4.37 7.67
C ARG A 156 -0.01 -4.70 6.34
N ILE A 157 0.00 -5.97 5.99
CA ILE A 157 -0.64 -6.49 4.78
C ILE A 157 -1.56 -7.62 5.22
N ASP A 158 -2.86 -7.45 4.98
CA ASP A 158 -3.88 -8.45 5.25
C ASP A 158 -4.52 -8.84 3.90
N ILE A 159 -4.51 -10.13 3.55
CA ILE A 159 -5.11 -10.65 2.31
C ILE A 159 -6.02 -11.83 2.67
N ASP A 160 -7.32 -11.71 2.44
CA ASP A 160 -8.31 -12.74 2.78
C ASP A 160 -9.11 -13.17 1.55
N SER A 161 -9.32 -14.48 1.39
CA SER A 161 -10.19 -14.97 0.32
C SER A 161 -10.85 -16.31 0.57
N ASN A 162 -12.13 -16.42 0.20
CA ASN A 162 -12.90 -17.66 0.34
C ASN A 162 -12.51 -18.79 -0.67
N ASP A 163 -11.88 -18.53 -1.81
CA ASP A 163 -11.37 -19.59 -2.72
C ASP A 163 -9.84 -19.53 -2.82
N ARG A 164 -9.25 -18.60 -3.59
CA ARG A 164 -7.81 -18.69 -3.89
C ARG A 164 -7.05 -17.40 -3.77
N ILE A 165 -5.90 -17.50 -3.12
CA ILE A 165 -4.90 -16.44 -3.06
C ILE A 165 -3.66 -16.81 -3.86
N LYS A 166 -3.26 -15.89 -4.73
CA LYS A 166 -1.90 -15.82 -5.26
C LYS A 166 -1.29 -14.46 -4.94
N SER A 167 -0.35 -14.43 -4.00
CA SER A 167 0.29 -13.20 -3.56
C SER A 167 1.79 -13.22 -3.81
N ASN A 168 2.35 -12.10 -4.27
CA ASN A 168 3.78 -11.82 -4.23
C ASN A 168 3.97 -10.53 -3.42
N ILE A 169 4.84 -10.56 -2.42
CA ILE A 169 5.08 -9.42 -1.54
C ILE A 169 6.59 -9.22 -1.45
N ASP A 170 7.08 -8.10 -1.99
CA ASP A 170 8.49 -7.72 -1.93
C ASP A 170 8.64 -6.46 -1.08
N ILE A 171 9.41 -6.55 0.01
CA ILE A 171 9.64 -5.45 0.94
C ILE A 171 11.14 -5.19 1.04
N ASN A 172 11.59 -4.01 0.63
CA ASN A 172 12.96 -3.58 0.78
C ASN A 172 13.05 -2.34 1.69
N SER A 173 13.90 -2.40 2.71
CA SER A 173 14.31 -1.23 3.48
C SER A 173 15.81 -1.00 3.33
N LYS A 174 16.22 0.26 3.30
CA LYS A 174 17.63 0.66 3.35
C LYS A 174 17.77 1.83 4.29
N ASP A 175 18.50 1.58 5.36
CA ASP A 175 18.46 2.43 6.53
C ASP A 175 19.90 2.73 6.98
N GLU A 176 20.29 4.01 6.99
CA GLU A 176 21.67 4.41 7.34
C GLU A 176 21.87 4.60 8.86
N SER A 177 20.79 4.72 9.66
CA SER A 177 20.85 4.97 11.11
C SER A 177 19.80 4.17 11.92
N ASN A 178 19.69 4.37 13.25
CA ASN A 178 18.95 3.48 14.16
C ASN A 178 17.43 3.42 13.89
N ASN A 179 17.00 2.41 13.14
CA ASN A 179 15.62 2.26 12.70
C ASN A 179 14.91 1.07 13.34
N GLN A 180 13.59 1.21 13.46
CA GLN A 180 12.70 0.11 13.87
C GLN A 180 11.74 -0.23 12.75
N ILE A 181 11.92 -1.41 12.17
CA ILE A 181 11.04 -1.93 11.13
C ILE A 181 10.13 -2.99 11.74
N LYS A 182 8.82 -2.82 11.58
CA LYS A 182 7.82 -3.83 11.95
C LYS A 182 6.98 -4.24 10.76
N LEU A 183 7.04 -5.51 10.41
CA LEU A 183 6.31 -6.12 9.32
C LEU A 183 5.29 -7.11 9.89
N ARG A 184 4.05 -7.03 9.42
CA ARG A 184 3.02 -8.04 9.65
C ARG A 184 2.35 -8.36 8.32
N ILE A 185 2.34 -9.64 7.96
CA ILE A 185 1.70 -10.16 6.76
C ILE A 185 0.78 -11.29 7.21
N ASP A 186 -0.52 -11.12 7.00
CA ASP A 186 -1.53 -12.13 7.30
C ASP A 186 -2.21 -12.50 5.96
N ILE A 187 -2.16 -13.78 5.57
CA ILE A 187 -2.80 -14.29 4.35
C ILE A 187 -3.70 -15.46 4.75
N ASP A 188 -5.01 -15.34 4.54
CA ASP A 188 -5.99 -16.36 4.92
C ASP A 188 -6.82 -16.81 3.72
N SER A 189 -7.02 -18.12 3.56
CA SER A 189 -7.93 -18.62 2.53
C SER A 189 -8.59 -19.95 2.83
N ASN A 190 -9.89 -20.04 2.54
CA ASN A 190 -10.65 -21.29 2.72
C ASN A 190 -10.30 -22.42 1.72
N ASP A 191 -9.68 -22.17 0.56
CA ASP A 191 -9.21 -23.24 -0.35
C ASP A 191 -7.67 -23.22 -0.52
N ARG A 192 -7.08 -22.27 -1.27
CA ARG A 192 -5.63 -22.35 -1.56
C ARG A 192 -4.87 -21.04 -1.45
N ILE A 193 -3.72 -21.13 -0.79
CA ILE A 193 -2.70 -20.09 -0.78
C ILE A 193 -1.50 -20.50 -1.64
N LYS A 194 -1.11 -19.60 -2.54
CA LYS A 194 0.23 -19.55 -3.12
C LYS A 194 0.87 -18.19 -2.87
N SER A 195 1.83 -18.11 -1.96
CA SER A 195 2.50 -16.86 -1.62
C SER A 195 4.00 -16.92 -1.86
N ASN A 196 4.58 -15.82 -2.35
CA ASN A 196 6.01 -15.56 -2.31
C ASN A 196 6.21 -14.26 -1.53
N ILE A 197 7.08 -14.28 -0.53
CA ILE A 197 7.34 -13.12 0.34
C ILE A 197 8.86 -12.94 0.43
N ASP A 198 9.37 -11.84 -0.15
CA ASP A 198 10.79 -11.51 -0.13
C ASP A 198 10.99 -10.23 0.69
N ILE A 199 11.73 -10.31 1.79
CA ILE A 199 12.01 -9.19 2.68
C ILE A 199 13.51 -8.97 2.71
N ASN A 200 13.96 -7.81 2.22
CA ASN A 200 15.35 -7.40 2.34
C ASN A 200 15.47 -6.12 3.19
N SER A 201 16.35 -6.14 4.18
CA SER A 201 16.80 -4.91 4.84
C SER A 201 18.32 -4.82 4.80
N LYS A 202 18.80 -3.60 4.60
CA LYS A 202 20.22 -3.26 4.62
C LYS A 202 20.40 -2.08 5.55
N ASP A 203 21.10 -2.33 6.64
CA ASP A 203 21.13 -1.45 7.78
C ASP A 203 22.60 -1.21 8.14
N GLU A 204 23.06 0.04 8.14
CA GLU A 204 24.47 0.36 8.44
C GLU A 204 24.74 0.50 9.96
N SER A 205 23.70 0.44 10.81
CA SER A 205 23.82 0.65 12.27
C SER A 205 22.75 -0.12 13.10
N ASN A 206 22.59 0.18 14.40
CA ASN A 206 21.80 -0.60 15.37
C ASN A 206 20.28 -0.59 15.09
N ASN A 207 19.86 -1.43 14.15
CA ASN A 207 18.45 -1.51 13.75
C ASN A 207 17.73 -2.70 14.39
N GLN A 208 16.43 -2.51 14.63
CA GLN A 208 15.56 -3.58 15.13
C GLN A 208 14.49 -3.91 14.11
N ILE A 209 14.60 -5.11 13.53
CA ILE A 209 13.64 -5.62 12.58
C ILE A 209 12.77 -6.67 13.28
N LYS A 210 11.45 -6.54 13.17
CA LYS A 210 10.48 -7.53 13.63
C LYS A 210 9.51 -7.86 12.51
N PHE A 211 9.38 -9.14 12.21
CA PHE A 211 8.42 -9.64 11.23
C PHE A 211 7.50 -10.69 11.86
N ARG A 212 6.24 -10.70 11.41
CA ARG A 212 5.26 -11.76 11.64
C ARG A 212 4.60 -12.08 10.31
N ILE A 213 4.59 -13.36 9.94
CA ILE A 213 3.96 -13.85 8.73
C ILE A 213 3.07 -15.02 9.13
N ASP A 214 1.77 -14.86 8.92
CA ASP A 214 0.77 -15.88 9.18
C ASP A 214 0.09 -16.23 7.85
N ASN A 215 0.18 -17.50 7.43
CA ASN A 215 -0.58 -18.02 6.31
C ASN A 215 -1.50 -19.13 6.84
N ASP A 216 -2.81 -18.99 6.66
CA ASP A 216 -3.80 -19.97 7.11
C ASP A 216 -4.66 -20.45 5.94
N SER A 217 -4.92 -21.77 5.88
CA SER A 217 -5.80 -22.32 4.86
C SER A 217 -6.38 -23.66 5.23
N ASN A 218 -7.65 -23.85 4.86
CA ASN A 218 -8.39 -25.09 5.12
C ASN A 218 -8.09 -26.24 4.13
N ASP A 219 -7.51 -25.99 2.94
CA ASP A 219 -7.07 -27.05 1.99
C ASP A 219 -5.55 -27.05 1.77
N ARG A 220 -4.97 -26.04 1.10
CA ARG A 220 -3.52 -26.08 0.74
C ARG A 220 -2.79 -24.76 0.83
N ILE A 221 -1.58 -24.83 1.39
CA ILE A 221 -0.61 -23.73 1.41
C ILE A 221 0.64 -24.11 0.63
N LYS A 222 1.06 -23.24 -0.30
CA LYS A 222 2.39 -23.25 -0.90
C LYS A 222 3.02 -21.86 -0.76
N SER A 223 3.94 -21.73 0.18
CA SER A 223 4.56 -20.45 0.51
C SER A 223 6.08 -20.52 0.42
N ASN A 224 6.66 -19.54 -0.25
CA ASN A 224 8.10 -19.27 -0.24
C ASN A 224 8.32 -17.95 0.53
N ILE A 225 9.21 -17.96 1.50
CA ILE A 225 9.52 -16.79 2.32
C ILE A 225 11.05 -16.65 2.40
N ASP A 226 11.59 -15.59 1.81
CA ASP A 226 13.01 -15.26 1.83
C ASP A 226 13.21 -13.97 2.62
N ILE A 227 14.00 -14.02 3.71
CA ILE A 227 14.28 -12.87 4.56
C ILE A 227 15.79 -12.67 4.62
N ASN A 228 16.27 -11.53 4.12
CA ASN A 228 17.67 -11.13 4.18
C ASN A 228 17.82 -9.82 4.96
N SER A 229 18.60 -9.84 6.03
CA SER A 229 19.10 -8.63 6.69
C SER A 229 20.62 -8.59 6.55
N LYS A 230 21.17 -7.46 6.13
CA LYS A 230 22.61 -7.20 6.17
C LYS A 230 22.88 -6.06 7.13
N ASP A 231 23.63 -6.38 8.18
CA ASP A 231 24.35 -5.43 9.04
C ASP A 231 25.69 -5.04 8.40
#